data_AF-A0A7C7WIC6-F1
#
_entry.id   AF-A0A7C7WIC6-F1
#
_cell.length_a   1.000
_cell.length_b   1.000
_cell.length_c   1.000
_cell.angle_alpha   90.00
_cell.angle_beta   90.00
_cell.angle_gamma   90.00
#
_symmetry.space_group_name_H-M   'P 1'
#
loop_
_entity.id
_entity.type
_entity.pdbx_description
1 polymer ?
#
loop_
_entity_poly.entity_id
_entity_poly.type
_entity_poly.pdbx_seq_one_letter_code
_entity_poly.pdbx_strand_id
1 'polypeptide(L)'
;MLTTLAIEGYRSIRSLVLPLSPLTVVTGANGSGKSSLYRSLRLLGAAAREGAIRALAAEGGFPGTLWAGPEAGAPTSGPVQGTVRKGPIALRLGFGSDAAGFGYATDLGIPIPATTMFGADPEIKAEAVWGGSVLRN
;
A
#
# COMPACT_ATOMS: atom_id res chain seq x y z
N MET A 1 8.12 1.35 18.65
CA MET A 1 7.82 0.07 17.99
C MET A 1 6.58 0.26 17.13
N LEU A 2 6.51 -0.43 15.97
CA LEU A 2 5.30 -0.41 15.15
C LEU A 2 4.18 -1.20 15.84
N THR A 3 2.98 -0.64 15.92
CA THR A 3 1.82 -1.24 16.58
C THR A 3 0.71 -1.60 15.58
N THR A 4 0.71 -1.00 14.40
CA THR A 4 -0.26 -1.29 13.33
C THR A 4 0.37 -1.03 11.97
N LEU A 5 0.03 -1.87 11.00
CA LEU A 5 0.35 -1.69 9.59
C LEU A 5 -0.95 -1.65 8.79
N ALA A 6 -1.11 -0.63 7.95
CA ALA A 6 -2.24 -0.47 7.04
C ALA A 6 -1.75 -0.48 5.59
N ILE A 7 -2.38 -1.30 4.76
CA ILE A 7 -2.04 -1.50 3.35
C ILE A 7 -3.33 -1.55 2.55
N GLU A 8 -3.42 -0.76 1.48
CA GLU A 8 -4.50 -0.84 0.50
C GLU A 8 -3.93 -0.75 -0.91
N GLY A 9 -4.44 -1.59 -1.81
CA GLY A 9 -4.09 -1.52 -3.23
C GLY A 9 -2.68 -2.00 -3.59
N TYR A 10 -2.03 -2.83 -2.78
CA TYR A 10 -0.64 -3.27 -2.99
C TYR A 10 -0.52 -4.74 -3.44
N ARG A 11 -0.14 -4.98 -4.69
CA ARG A 11 0.17 -6.31 -5.27
C ARG A 11 -0.94 -7.35 -5.05
N SER A 12 -0.76 -8.24 -4.07
CA SER A 12 -1.73 -9.29 -3.71
C SER A 12 -2.49 -8.96 -2.43
N ILE A 13 -2.44 -7.73 -1.95
CA ILE A 13 -3.19 -7.21 -0.81
C ILE A 13 -4.14 -6.14 -1.32
N ARG A 14 -5.44 -6.42 -1.28
CA ARG A 14 -6.47 -5.44 -1.62
C ARG A 14 -6.64 -4.41 -0.51
N SER A 15 -6.86 -4.88 0.72
CA SER A 15 -6.99 -4.06 1.92
C SER A 15 -6.64 -4.91 3.13
N LEU A 16 -5.75 -4.42 4.00
CA LEU A 16 -5.30 -5.09 5.21
C LEU A 16 -4.95 -4.05 6.27
N VAL A 17 -5.54 -4.20 7.47
CA VAL A 17 -5.09 -3.52 8.69
C VAL A 17 -4.65 -4.59 9.67
N LEU A 18 -3.37 -4.59 10.00
CA LEU A 18 -2.72 -5.62 10.81
C LEU A 18 -2.19 -5.03 12.11
N PRO A 19 -2.73 -5.42 13.28
CA PRO A 19 -2.09 -5.10 14.55
C PRO A 19 -0.74 -5.83 14.66
N LEU A 20 0.26 -5.15 15.19
CA LEU A 20 1.61 -5.68 15.39
C LEU A 20 1.94 -5.71 16.87
N SER A 21 2.62 -6.79 17.28
CA SER A 21 3.19 -6.98 18.61
C SER A 21 4.70 -7.15 18.51
N PRO A 22 5.45 -7.07 19.64
CA PRO A 22 6.91 -7.23 19.67
C PRO A 22 7.44 -8.42 18.86
N LEU A 23 6.65 -9.50 18.80
CA LEU A 23 6.88 -10.63 17.92
C LEU A 23 5.60 -10.98 17.17
N THR A 24 5.58 -10.68 15.87
CA THR A 24 4.49 -11.05 14.97
C THR A 24 4.96 -12.14 14.01
N VAL A 25 4.37 -13.33 14.10
CA VAL A 25 4.68 -14.47 13.22
C VAL A 25 3.64 -14.56 12.11
N VAL A 26 4.05 -14.39 10.85
CA VAL A 26 3.16 -14.44 9.69
C VAL A 26 3.27 -15.81 9.01
N THR A 27 2.20 -16.60 9.06
CA THR A 27 2.10 -17.93 8.42
C THR A 27 0.98 -17.96 7.37
N GLY A 28 0.90 -19.03 6.58
CA GLY A 28 -0.16 -19.24 5.58
C GLY A 28 0.34 -19.92 4.31
N ALA A 29 -0.58 -20.31 3.43
CA ALA A 29 -0.27 -21.01 2.17
C ALA A 29 0.56 -20.15 1.19
N ASN A 30 1.22 -20.79 0.22
CA ASN A 30 1.86 -20.06 -0.87
C ASN A 30 0.83 -19.24 -1.66
N GLY A 31 1.21 -18.04 -2.09
CA GLY A 31 0.29 -17.11 -2.74
C GLY A 31 -0.64 -16.33 -1.81
N SER A 32 -0.65 -16.58 -0.49
CA SER A 32 -1.53 -15.88 0.46
C SER A 32 -1.18 -14.42 0.75
N GLY A 33 -0.21 -13.84 0.05
CA GLY A 33 0.18 -12.43 0.18
C GLY A 33 1.23 -12.09 1.24
N LYS A 34 1.83 -13.08 1.91
CA LYS A 34 2.93 -12.87 2.88
C LYS A 34 4.09 -12.07 2.29
N SER A 35 4.53 -12.39 1.08
CA SER A 35 5.61 -11.66 0.40
C SER A 35 5.23 -10.20 0.12
N SER A 36 3.97 -9.95 -0.25
CA SER A 36 3.46 -8.59 -0.45
C SER A 36 3.42 -7.80 0.86
N LEU A 37 3.05 -8.44 1.98
CA LEU A 37 3.12 -7.82 3.31
C LEU A 37 4.54 -7.37 3.64
N TYR A 38 5.54 -8.26 3.53
CA TYR A 38 6.93 -7.89 3.80
C TYR A 38 7.47 -6.83 2.83
N ARG A 39 7.09 -6.89 1.55
CA ARG A 39 7.49 -5.88 0.57
C ARG A 39 6.85 -4.52 0.85
N SER A 40 5.64 -4.45 1.37
CA SER A 40 5.00 -3.16 1.72
C SER A 40 5.76 -2.44 2.85
N LEU A 41 6.24 -3.19 3.85
CA LEU A 41 7.10 -2.66 4.92
C LEU A 41 8.44 -2.17 4.36
N ARG A 42 9.05 -2.95 3.46
CA ARG A 42 10.28 -2.52 2.77
C ARG A 42 10.05 -1.27 1.94
N LEU A 43 8.93 -1.18 1.23
CA LEU A 43 8.57 -0.02 0.42
C LEU A 43 8.38 1.23 1.28
N LEU A 44 7.67 1.13 2.41
CA LEU A 44 7.55 2.24 3.38
C LEU A 44 8.93 2.72 3.85
N GLY A 45 9.81 1.79 4.26
CA GLY A 45 11.16 2.14 4.70
C GLY A 45 12.05 2.71 3.60
N ALA A 46 11.95 2.19 2.38
CA ALA A 46 12.70 2.67 1.21
C ALA A 46 12.20 4.05 0.77
N ALA A 47 10.89 4.27 0.72
CA ALA A 47 10.31 5.56 0.38
C ALA A 47 10.76 6.66 1.34
N ALA A 48 10.86 6.35 2.64
CA ALA A 48 11.35 7.30 3.65
C ALA A 48 12.85 7.62 3.52
N ARG A 49 13.67 6.70 2.99
CA ARG A 49 15.13 6.86 2.89
C ARG A 49 15.59 7.42 1.54
N GLU A 50 14.92 7.01 0.47
CA GLU A 50 15.36 7.20 -0.91
C GLU A 50 14.36 7.99 -1.77
N GLY A 51 13.19 8.31 -1.20
CA GLY A 51 12.07 8.94 -1.89
C GLY A 51 11.12 7.92 -2.53
N ALA A 52 9.83 8.26 -2.57
CA ALA A 52 8.76 7.38 -3.04
C ALA A 52 8.93 6.93 -4.49
N ILE A 53 9.29 7.86 -5.40
CA ILE A 53 9.47 7.56 -6.83
C ILE A 53 10.56 6.50 -7.04
N ARG A 54 11.73 6.69 -6.40
CA ARG A 54 12.86 5.78 -6.53
C ARG A 54 12.54 4.40 -5.95
N ALA A 55 11.90 4.37 -4.79
CA ALA A 55 11.48 3.14 -4.15
C ALA A 55 10.47 2.34 -5.01
N LEU A 56 9.52 3.02 -5.64
CA LEU A 56 8.56 2.40 -6.56
C LEU A 56 9.21 1.93 -7.86
N ALA A 57 10.13 2.71 -8.42
CA ALA A 57 10.89 2.30 -9.60
C ALA A 57 11.65 0.99 -9.35
N ALA A 58 12.26 0.83 -8.17
CA ALA A 58 12.94 -0.40 -7.77
C ALA A 58 11.99 -1.61 -7.59
N GLU A 59 10.71 -1.38 -7.36
CA GLU A 59 9.67 -2.42 -7.27
C GLU A 59 9.02 -2.77 -8.63
N GLY A 60 9.52 -2.19 -9.73
CA GLY A 60 9.01 -2.38 -11.10
C GLY A 60 8.10 -1.26 -11.61
N GLY A 61 8.17 -0.09 -10.99
CA GLY A 61 7.33 1.08 -11.30
C GLY A 61 5.97 1.01 -10.62
N PHE A 62 5.28 2.15 -10.59
CA PHE A 62 4.01 2.27 -9.87
C PHE A 62 2.95 1.25 -10.29
N PRO A 63 2.69 1.00 -11.60
CA PRO A 63 1.73 -0.04 -12.01
C PRO A 63 2.07 -1.45 -11.49
N GLY A 64 3.35 -1.79 -11.38
CA GLY A 64 3.81 -3.09 -10.87
C GLY A 64 3.60 -3.29 -9.37
N THR A 65 3.28 -2.21 -8.64
CA THR A 65 2.96 -2.25 -7.20
C THR A 65 1.47 -2.37 -6.90
N LEU A 66 0.61 -2.12 -7.89
CA LEU A 66 -0.83 -2.06 -7.68
C LEU A 66 -1.46 -3.44 -7.48
N TRP A 67 -2.61 -3.46 -6.79
CA TRP A 67 -3.45 -4.64 -6.63
C TRP A 67 -3.83 -5.25 -8.00
N ALA A 68 -3.55 -6.54 -8.17
CA ALA A 68 -3.70 -7.23 -9.46
C ALA A 68 -5.06 -7.89 -9.69
N GLY A 69 -5.94 -7.95 -8.68
CA GLY A 69 -7.25 -8.62 -8.77
C GLY A 69 -8.43 -7.68 -9.07
N PRO A 70 -9.65 -8.23 -9.19
CA PRO A 70 -10.85 -7.43 -9.35
C PRO A 70 -11.08 -6.46 -8.19
N GLU A 71 -11.68 -5.29 -8.47
CA GLU A 71 -11.95 -4.27 -7.45
C GLU A 71 -12.94 -4.77 -6.39
N ALA A 72 -13.88 -5.64 -6.76
CA ALA A 72 -14.84 -6.24 -5.83
C ALA A 72 -14.27 -7.45 -5.06
N GLY A 73 -13.05 -7.88 -5.36
CA GLY A 73 -12.46 -9.12 -4.85
C GLY A 73 -12.70 -10.31 -5.78
N ALA A 74 -11.99 -11.40 -5.53
CA ALA A 74 -12.17 -12.64 -6.28
C ALA A 74 -13.51 -13.30 -5.92
N PRO A 75 -14.28 -13.80 -6.89
CA PRO A 75 -15.50 -14.55 -6.61
C PRO A 75 -15.19 -15.81 -5.78
N THR A 76 -16.14 -16.21 -4.94
CA THR A 76 -16.02 -17.43 -4.09
C THR A 76 -16.22 -18.71 -4.89
N SER A 77 -16.79 -18.62 -6.10
CA SER A 77 -16.98 -19.72 -7.04
C SER A 77 -16.78 -19.26 -8.48
N GLY A 78 -16.26 -20.15 -9.33
CA GLY A 78 -15.99 -19.86 -10.74
C GLY A 78 -14.63 -19.19 -10.99
N PRO A 79 -14.23 -19.06 -12.27
CA PRO A 79 -12.96 -18.46 -12.65
C PRO A 79 -12.93 -16.95 -12.36
N VAL A 80 -11.76 -16.46 -11.91
CA VAL A 80 -11.54 -15.02 -11.70
C VAL A 80 -11.37 -14.34 -13.05
N GLN A 81 -12.32 -13.49 -13.43
CA GLN A 81 -12.24 -12.70 -14.66
C GLN A 81 -11.62 -11.32 -14.39
N GLY A 82 -10.78 -10.84 -15.30
CA GLY A 82 -10.28 -9.47 -15.27
C GLY A 82 -11.43 -8.46 -15.40
N THR A 83 -11.45 -7.45 -14.52
CA THR A 83 -12.44 -6.36 -14.54
C THR A 83 -11.77 -5.04 -14.90
N VAL A 84 -12.50 -4.15 -15.56
CA VAL A 84 -12.08 -2.75 -15.70
C VAL A 84 -12.23 -2.04 -14.36
N ARG A 85 -11.18 -1.35 -13.91
CA ARG A 85 -11.22 -0.53 -12.69
C ARG A 85 -12.21 0.63 -12.86
N LYS A 86 -13.06 0.85 -11.86
CA LYS A 86 -13.99 1.97 -11.76
C LYS A 86 -13.57 2.98 -10.70
N GLY A 87 -12.80 2.55 -9.70
CA GLY A 87 -12.28 3.40 -8.64
C GLY A 87 -10.99 4.12 -9.02
N PRO A 88 -10.55 5.10 -8.21
CA PRO A 88 -9.25 5.72 -8.37
C PRO A 88 -8.13 4.69 -8.21
N ILE A 89 -7.04 4.86 -8.97
CA ILE A 89 -5.80 4.10 -8.74
C ILE A 89 -5.15 4.69 -7.48
N ALA A 90 -5.14 3.90 -6.42
CA ALA A 90 -4.54 4.26 -5.14
C ALA A 90 -3.68 3.10 -4.60
N LEU A 91 -2.52 3.47 -4.07
CA LEU A 91 -1.69 2.67 -3.18
C LEU A 91 -1.61 3.42 -1.87
N ARG A 92 -2.24 2.87 -0.83
CA ARG A 92 -2.22 3.47 0.51
C ARG A 92 -1.38 2.64 1.44
N LEU A 93 -0.46 3.30 2.12
CA LEU A 93 0.43 2.67 3.07
C LEU A 93 0.47 3.52 4.33
N GLY A 94 0.47 2.87 5.49
CA GLY A 94 0.59 3.58 6.75
C GLY A 94 0.97 2.67 7.90
N PHE A 95 1.43 3.29 8.98
CA PHE A 95 1.72 2.59 10.22
C PHE A 95 1.35 3.44 11.43
N GLY A 96 1.03 2.75 12.52
CA GLY A 96 1.00 3.32 13.87
C GLY A 96 2.26 2.91 14.65
N SER A 97 2.74 3.78 15.52
CA SER A 97 3.90 3.53 16.36
C SER A 97 3.68 4.02 17.79
N ASP A 98 4.10 3.22 18.77
CA ASP A 98 4.24 3.68 20.15
C ASP A 98 5.57 4.44 20.38
N ALA A 99 6.56 4.24 19.50
CA ALA A 99 7.79 5.01 19.54
C ALA A 99 7.47 6.41 19.04
N ALA A 100 7.58 7.38 19.95
CA ALA A 100 7.21 8.78 19.81
C ALA A 100 5.70 9.05 19.58
N GLY A 101 4.84 8.03 19.76
CA GLY A 101 3.38 8.21 19.80
C GLY A 101 2.77 8.81 18.54
N PHE A 102 3.34 8.51 17.37
CA PHE A 102 2.87 9.04 16.08
C PHE A 102 2.41 7.93 15.13
N GLY A 103 1.55 8.32 14.19
CA GLY A 103 1.20 7.54 13.02
C GLY A 103 1.61 8.25 11.74
N TYR A 104 1.75 7.48 10.66
CA TYR A 104 2.03 7.96 9.33
C TYR A 104 1.12 7.25 8.32
N ALA A 105 0.62 7.98 7.32
CA ALA A 105 -0.09 7.42 6.19
C ALA A 105 0.17 8.25 4.93
N THR A 106 0.25 7.56 3.79
CA THR A 106 0.37 8.17 2.46
C THR A 106 -0.58 7.49 1.49
N ASP A 107 -1.14 8.28 0.58
CA ASP A 107 -1.94 7.85 -0.56
C ASP A 107 -1.21 8.26 -1.84
N LEU A 108 -0.77 7.25 -2.60
CA LEU A 108 -0.12 7.42 -3.89
C LEU A 108 -1.13 7.07 -4.98
N GLY A 109 -1.33 7.98 -5.93
CA GLY A 109 -2.23 7.77 -7.07
C GLY A 109 -1.62 8.29 -8.36
N ILE A 110 -2.30 8.09 -9.49
CA ILE A 110 -1.84 8.65 -10.77
C ILE A 110 -2.21 10.13 -10.93
N PRO A 111 -1.47 10.90 -11.74
CA PRO A 111 -1.79 12.28 -12.09
C PRO A 111 -3.16 12.38 -12.75
N ILE A 112 -3.71 13.60 -12.71
CA ILE A 112 -4.88 13.93 -13.53
C ILE A 112 -4.47 13.74 -15.00
N PRO A 113 -5.28 13.04 -15.81
CA PRO A 113 -4.94 12.78 -17.21
C PRO A 113 -4.55 14.06 -17.96
N ALA A 114 -3.34 14.08 -18.51
CA ALA A 114 -2.78 15.16 -19.30
C ALA A 114 -1.88 14.58 -20.40
N THR A 115 -1.59 15.37 -21.44
CA THR A 115 -0.65 14.97 -22.49
C THR A 115 0.78 15.07 -21.94
N THR A 116 1.29 13.98 -21.37
CA THR A 116 2.61 13.91 -20.73
C THR A 116 3.21 12.51 -20.83
N MET A 117 4.54 12.43 -20.87
CA MET A 117 5.28 11.17 -20.80
C MET A 117 5.32 10.58 -19.38
N PHE A 118 4.91 11.35 -18.37
CA PHE A 118 4.92 10.98 -16.95
C PHE A 118 3.53 10.56 -16.43
N GLY A 119 2.60 10.19 -17.32
CA GLY A 119 1.22 9.86 -16.94
C GLY A 119 1.08 8.62 -16.04
N ALA A 120 2.13 7.83 -15.90
CA ALA A 120 2.21 6.67 -15.02
C ALA A 120 3.01 6.92 -13.73
N ASP A 121 3.63 8.10 -13.59
CA ASP A 121 4.38 8.46 -12.39
C ASP A 121 3.39 8.79 -11.28
N PRO A 122 3.58 8.27 -10.07
CA PRO A 122 2.65 8.50 -8.98
C PRO A 122 2.80 9.91 -8.40
N GLU A 123 1.68 10.46 -7.97
CA GLU A 123 1.58 11.66 -7.16
C GLU A 123 1.11 11.31 -5.75
N ILE A 124 1.63 12.04 -4.77
CA ILE A 124 1.10 12.01 -3.40
C ILE A 124 -0.24 12.74 -3.41
N LYS A 125 -1.33 12.01 -3.21
CA LYS A 125 -2.69 12.54 -3.12
C LYS A 125 -3.03 13.02 -1.73
N ALA A 126 -2.49 12.33 -0.73
CA ALA A 126 -2.56 12.71 0.67
C ALA A 126 -1.34 12.16 1.41
N GLU A 127 -0.87 12.91 2.39
CA GLU A 127 0.17 12.47 3.31
C GLU A 127 -0.09 13.10 4.68
N ALA A 128 0.01 12.30 5.73
CA ALA A 128 -0.27 12.75 7.08
C ALA A 128 0.68 12.08 8.08
N VAL A 129 1.15 12.90 9.02
CA VAL A 129 1.77 12.47 10.28
C VAL A 129 0.89 13.02 11.39
N TRP A 130 0.53 12.18 12.36
CA TRP A 130 -0.30 12.61 13.49
C TRP A 130 0.18 12.02 14.80
N GLY A 131 -0.16 12.68 15.91
CA GLY A 131 0.06 12.16 17.25
C GLY A 131 -1.15 11.39 17.79
N GLY A 132 -0.90 10.38 18.61
CA GLY A 132 -1.93 9.54 19.24
C GLY A 132 -2.43 8.42 18.33
N SER A 133 -3.53 7.79 18.74
CA SER A 133 -4.05 6.58 18.08
C SER A 133 -4.83 6.85 16.79
N VAL A 134 -5.27 8.08 16.55
CA VAL A 134 -6.16 8.43 15.42
C VAL A 134 -5.78 9.80 14.87
N LEU A 135 -5.77 9.91 13.53
CA LEU A 135 -5.67 11.20 12.84
C LEU A 135 -6.92 12.04 13.16
N ARG A 136 -6.72 13.15 13.85
CA ARG A 136 -7.78 14.14 14.13
C ARG A 136 -7.51 15.38 13.29
N ASN A 137 -8.56 15.85 12.61
CA ASN A 137 -8.57 17.12 11.89
C ASN A 137 -8.78 18.29 12.86
#